data_AF-A0A4Y3HV27-F1
#
_entry.id   AF-A0A4Y3HV27-F1
#
_cell.length_a   1.000
_cell.length_b   1.000
_cell.length_c   1.000
_cell.angle_alpha   90.00
_cell.angle_beta   90.00
_cell.angle_gamma   90.00
#
_symmetry.space_group_name_H-M   'P 1'
#
loop_
_entity.id
_entity.type
_entity.pdbx_description
1 polymer ?
#
loop_
_entity_poly.entity_id
_entity_poly.type
_entity_poly.pdbx_seq_one_letter_code
_entity_poly.pdbx_strand_id
1 'polypeptide(L)'
;MAVLITYLFLTFSGGSPAFLDFISDRIDDVKAVVVNNEQQKEAVSILELMGEHSKEHNKQTNEINKKISKLIESRDAKLSEIIAIGDSNFENIESYSNEMLELRFKLKEHVTREEWAQIFIE
;
A
#
# COMPACT_ATOMS: atom_id res chain seq x y z
N MET A 1 12.88 0.67 -14.19
CA MET A 1 11.59 0.15 -13.67
C MET A 1 11.13 0.87 -12.40
N ALA A 2 11.99 1.64 -11.70
CA ALA A 2 11.60 2.53 -10.59
C ALA A 2 10.37 3.43 -10.85
N VAL A 3 10.22 3.96 -12.06
CA VAL A 3 9.05 4.78 -12.44
C VAL A 3 7.74 3.98 -12.34
N LEU A 4 7.75 2.68 -12.65
CA LEU A 4 6.55 1.86 -12.69
C LEU A 4 6.02 1.54 -11.28
N ILE A 5 6.92 1.33 -10.32
CA ILE A 5 6.56 1.05 -8.92
C ILE A 5 6.05 2.34 -8.26
N THR A 6 6.74 3.47 -8.44
CA THR A 6 6.24 4.77 -7.98
C THR A 6 4.91 5.13 -8.66
N TYR A 7 4.74 4.81 -9.94
CA TYR A 7 3.48 4.98 -10.66
C TYR A 7 2.40 4.05 -10.11
N LEU A 8 2.71 2.79 -9.80
CA LEU A 8 1.79 1.83 -9.17
C LEU A 8 1.31 2.33 -7.79
N PHE A 9 2.20 2.89 -6.96
CA PHE A 9 1.83 3.52 -5.70
C PHE A 9 0.95 4.77 -5.87
N LEU A 10 1.10 5.50 -6.97
CA LEU A 10 0.36 6.74 -7.23
C LEU A 10 -0.96 6.53 -8.01
N THR A 11 -1.06 5.49 -8.83
CA THR A 11 -2.24 5.25 -9.70
C THR A 11 -3.12 4.11 -9.24
N PHE A 12 -2.56 3.11 -8.57
CA PHE A 12 -3.36 2.12 -7.87
C PHE A 12 -3.44 2.61 -6.44
N SER A 13 -4.65 2.94 -6.02
CA SER A 13 -5.05 3.29 -4.66
C SER A 13 -4.73 2.17 -3.67
N GLY A 14 -3.44 1.86 -3.47
CA GLY A 14 -2.81 1.05 -2.43
C GLY A 14 -3.23 -0.41 -2.26
N GLY A 15 -4.52 -0.67 -2.25
CA GLY A 15 -5.15 -1.90 -1.83
C GLY A 15 -5.46 -2.89 -2.94
N SER A 16 -4.91 -2.74 -4.15
CA SER A 16 -5.20 -3.70 -5.22
C SER A 16 -4.67 -5.10 -4.87
N PRO A 17 -5.36 -6.19 -5.27
CA PRO A 17 -4.86 -7.55 -5.07
C PRO A 17 -3.42 -7.74 -5.59
N ALA A 18 -3.10 -7.13 -6.74
CA ALA A 18 -1.76 -7.19 -7.32
C ALA A 18 -0.67 -6.60 -6.41
N PHE A 19 -1.00 -5.61 -5.57
CA PHE A 19 -0.04 -5.05 -4.61
C PHE A 19 0.18 -5.98 -3.41
N LEU A 20 -0.86 -6.66 -2.96
CA LEU A 20 -0.74 -7.68 -1.91
C LEU A 20 0.07 -8.89 -2.40
N ASP A 21 -0.14 -9.32 -3.64
CA ASP A 21 0.66 -10.37 -4.27
C ASP A 21 2.13 -9.93 -4.38
N PHE A 22 2.37 -8.69 -4.81
CA PHE A 22 3.71 -8.11 -4.82
C PHE A 22 4.39 -8.13 -3.44
N ILE A 23 3.68 -7.75 -2.37
CA ILE A 23 4.23 -7.82 -1.01
C ILE A 23 4.57 -9.26 -0.63
N SER A 24 3.69 -10.22 -0.95
CA SER A 24 3.93 -11.63 -0.67
C SER A 24 5.20 -12.13 -1.37
N ASP A 25 5.37 -11.81 -2.66
CA ASP A 25 6.56 -12.18 -3.42
C ASP A 25 7.84 -11.60 -2.78
N ARG A 26 7.79 -10.35 -2.31
CA ARG A 26 8.95 -9.71 -1.69
C ARG A 26 9.29 -10.27 -0.31
N ILE A 27 8.30 -10.78 0.43
CA ILE A 27 8.56 -11.50 1.69
C ILE A 27 9.40 -12.75 1.40
N ASP A 28 9.06 -13.48 0.34
CA ASP A 28 9.81 -14.68 -0.06
C ASP A 28 11.21 -14.34 -0.56
N ASP A 29 11.35 -13.25 -1.32
CA ASP A 29 12.66 -12.74 -1.75
C ASP A 29 13.54 -12.33 -0.57
N VAL A 30 12.98 -11.63 0.43
CA VAL A 30 13.71 -11.27 1.67
C VAL A 30 14.21 -12.52 2.38
N LYS A 31 13.37 -13.55 2.52
CA LYS A 31 13.75 -14.82 3.16
C LYS A 31 14.85 -15.56 2.40
N ALA A 32 14.89 -15.41 1.07
CA ALA A 32 15.90 -16.03 0.22
C ALA A 32 17.24 -15.28 0.20
N VAL A 33 17.20 -13.95 0.26
CA VAL A 33 18.36 -13.08 0.02
C VAL A 33 19.03 -12.62 1.32
N VAL A 34 18.25 -12.27 2.35
CA VAL A 34 18.78 -11.70 3.59
C VAL A 34 19.25 -12.82 4.50
N VAL A 35 20.57 -12.97 4.64
CA VAL A 35 21.19 -14.07 5.39
C VAL A 35 21.14 -13.86 6.90
N ASN A 36 21.19 -12.60 7.35
CA ASN A 36 21.12 -12.28 8.76
C ASN A 36 19.69 -12.46 9.27
N ASN A 37 19.50 -13.42 10.19
CA ASN A 37 18.18 -13.78 10.72
C ASN A 37 17.43 -12.63 11.41
N GLU A 38 18.14 -11.70 12.05
CA GLU A 38 17.52 -10.58 12.77
C GLU A 38 17.04 -9.52 11.77
N GLN A 39 17.91 -9.13 10.82
CA GLN A 39 17.56 -8.25 9.70
C GLN A 39 16.43 -8.83 8.85
N GLN A 40 16.48 -10.13 8.55
CA GLN A 40 15.44 -10.82 7.80
C GLN A 40 14.09 -10.73 8.50
N LYS A 41 14.04 -10.99 9.82
CA LYS A 41 12.80 -10.90 10.60
C LYS A 41 12.20 -9.50 10.60
N GLU A 42 13.02 -8.48 10.82
CA GLU A 42 12.56 -7.09 10.80
C GLU A 42 12.04 -6.68 9.42
N ALA A 43 12.76 -7.04 8.36
CA ALA A 43 12.35 -6.78 6.98
C ALA A 43 11.02 -7.48 6.63
N VAL A 44 10.84 -8.74 7.02
CA VAL A 44 9.59 -9.48 6.82
C VAL A 44 8.44 -8.84 7.61
N SER A 45 8.66 -8.50 8.88
CA SER A 45 7.67 -7.84 9.74
C SER A 45 7.17 -6.52 9.11
N ILE A 46 8.08 -5.72 8.56
CA ILE A 46 7.72 -4.46 7.89
C ILE A 46 6.89 -4.71 6.63
N LEU A 47 7.24 -5.73 5.82
CA LEU A 47 6.45 -6.11 4.64
C LEU A 47 5.06 -6.65 5.02
N GLU A 48 4.96 -7.44 6.08
CA GLU A 48 3.67 -7.90 6.61
C GLU A 48 2.80 -6.71 7.04
N LEU A 49 3.39 -5.74 7.74
CA LEU A 49 2.71 -4.50 8.13
C LEU A 49 2.24 -3.71 6.91
N MET A 50 3.09 -3.52 5.89
CA MET A 50 2.69 -2.94 4.60
C MET A 50 1.47 -3.65 3.99
N GLY A 51 1.42 -4.98 4.09
CA GLY A 51 0.30 -5.80 3.62
C GLY A 51 -0.98 -5.58 4.42
N GLU A 52 -0.89 -5.42 5.73
CA GLU A 52 -2.02 -5.10 6.61
C GLU A 52 -2.60 -3.72 6.32
N HIS A 53 -1.76 -2.69 6.22
CA HIS A 53 -2.19 -1.34 5.87
C HIS A 53 -2.87 -1.30 4.50
N SER A 54 -2.36 -2.06 3.53
CA SER A 54 -2.96 -2.19 2.19
C SER A 54 -4.34 -2.84 2.21
N LYS A 55 -4.53 -3.88 3.04
CA LYS A 55 -5.83 -4.55 3.21
C LYS A 55 -6.86 -3.62 3.85
N GLU A 56 -6.47 -2.88 4.88
CA GLU A 56 -7.36 -1.92 5.54
C GLU A 56 -7.72 -0.77 4.61
N HIS A 57 -6.75 -0.22 3.87
CA HIS A 57 -7.02 0.80 2.85
C HIS A 57 -7.99 0.29 1.79
N ASN A 58 -7.79 -0.93 1.25
CA ASN A 58 -8.72 -1.54 0.29
C ASN A 58 -10.15 -1.64 0.85
N LYS A 59 -10.29 -2.11 2.10
CA LYS A 59 -11.57 -2.21 2.77
C LYS A 59 -12.26 -0.85 2.87
N GLN A 60 -11.52 0.19 3.24
CA GLN A 60 -12.05 1.56 3.33
C GLN A 60 -12.45 2.12 1.96
N THR A 61 -11.62 1.93 0.92
CA THR A 61 -11.96 2.30 -0.46
C THR A 61 -13.24 1.59 -0.94
N ASN A 62 -13.40 0.30 -0.63
CA ASN A 62 -14.61 -0.46 -0.98
C ASN A 62 -15.85 0.08 -0.28
N GLU A 63 -15.76 0.45 1.00
CA GLU A 63 -16.86 1.06 1.73
C GLU A 63 -17.22 2.45 1.20
N ILE A 64 -16.22 3.26 0.81
CA ILE A 64 -16.41 4.55 0.14
C ILE A 64 -17.12 4.35 -1.19
N ASN A 65 -16.68 3.41 -2.02
CA ASN A 65 -17.32 3.09 -3.29
C ASN A 65 -18.78 2.67 -3.11
N LYS A 66 -19.08 1.83 -2.10
CA LYS A 66 -20.47 1.47 -1.75
C LYS A 66 -21.31 2.68 -1.35
N LYS A 67 -20.75 3.63 -0.58
CA LYS A 67 -21.45 4.86 -0.19
C LYS A 67 -21.74 5.73 -1.41
N ILE A 68 -20.76 5.90 -2.30
CA ILE A 68 -20.93 6.66 -3.55
C ILE A 68 -22.00 6.00 -4.44
N SER A 69 -21.96 4.68 -4.64
CA SER A 69 -22.97 3.98 -5.44
C SER A 69 -24.37 4.18 -4.90
N LYS A 70 -24.57 4.06 -3.57
CA LYS A 70 -25.88 4.30 -2.93
C LYS A 70 -26.38 5.73 -3.11
N LEU A 71 -25.50 6.72 -3.05
CA LEU A 71 -25.86 8.13 -3.30
C LEU A 71 -26.26 8.35 -4.76
N ILE A 72 -25.53 7.76 -5.71
CA ILE A 72 -25.88 7.85 -7.13
C ILE A 72 -27.24 7.17 -7.40
N GLU A 73 -27.48 6.01 -6.80
CA GLU A 73 -28.74 5.26 -6.93
C GLU A 73 -29.94 6.00 -6.34
N SER A 74 -29.77 6.74 -5.22
CA SER A 74 -30.87 7.44 -4.55
C SER A 74 -31.40 8.63 -5.35
N ARG A 75 -30.65 9.13 -6.35
CA ARG A 75 -30.97 10.30 -7.20
C ARG A 75 -31.25 11.62 -6.45
N ASP A 76 -31.18 11.62 -5.12
CA ASP A 76 -31.38 12.76 -4.21
C ASP A 76 -30.07 13.17 -3.50
N ALA A 77 -28.93 12.61 -3.91
CA ALA A 77 -27.65 12.94 -3.32
C ALA A 77 -27.34 14.42 -3.43
N LYS A 78 -27.08 15.05 -2.28
CA LYS A 78 -26.63 16.44 -2.26
C LYS A 78 -25.16 16.50 -2.65
N LEU A 79 -24.79 17.49 -3.45
CA LEU A 79 -23.39 17.73 -3.82
C LEU A 79 -22.48 17.81 -2.59
N SER A 80 -22.96 18.37 -1.48
CA SER A 80 -22.23 18.43 -0.21
C SER A 80 -21.90 17.07 0.40
N GLU A 81 -22.77 16.06 0.24
CA GLU A 81 -22.54 14.70 0.73
C GLU A 81 -21.48 13.98 -0.11
N ILE A 82 -21.51 14.21 -1.43
CA ILE A 82 -20.51 13.69 -2.36
C ILE A 82 -19.14 14.30 -2.08
N ILE A 83 -19.07 15.63 -1.87
CA ILE A 83 -17.83 16.34 -1.52
C ILE A 83 -17.27 15.79 -0.20
N ALA A 84 -18.09 15.66 0.84
CA ALA A 84 -17.64 15.15 2.14
C ALA A 84 -17.05 13.72 2.05
N ILE A 85 -17.62 12.85 1.21
CA ILE A 85 -17.06 11.52 0.96
C ILE A 85 -15.75 11.62 0.17
N GLY A 86 -15.68 12.52 -0.81
CA GLY A 86 -14.46 12.80 -1.57
C GLY A 86 -13.30 13.24 -0.68
N ASP A 87 -13.53 14.25 0.16
CA ASP A 87 -12.53 14.79 1.09
C ASP A 87 -12.00 13.70 2.04
N SER A 88 -12.90 12.91 2.63
CA SER A 88 -12.52 11.78 3.49
C SER A 88 -11.72 10.71 2.74
N ASN A 89 -12.02 10.47 1.46
CA ASN A 89 -11.25 9.54 0.64
C ASN A 89 -9.84 10.08 0.32
N PHE A 90 -9.71 11.38 0.06
CA PHE A 90 -8.41 12.01 -0.16
C PHE A 90 -7.51 11.95 1.07
N GLU A 91 -8.05 12.29 2.25
CA GLU A 91 -7.32 12.18 3.52
C GLU A 91 -6.84 10.74 3.77
N ASN A 92 -7.67 9.75 3.48
CA ASN A 92 -7.30 8.34 3.59
C ASN A 92 -6.15 7.97 2.61
N ILE A 93 -6.25 8.37 1.35
CA ILE A 93 -5.20 8.12 0.35
C ILE A 93 -3.88 8.78 0.77
N GLU A 94 -3.92 9.99 1.31
CA GLU A 94 -2.74 10.70 1.79
C GLU A 94 -2.12 9.98 3.01
N SER A 95 -2.92 9.63 4.02
CA SER A 95 -2.45 8.89 5.20
C SER A 95 -1.79 7.57 4.80
N TYR A 96 -2.49 6.79 3.97
CA TYR A 96 -1.97 5.53 3.45
C TYR A 96 -0.65 5.73 2.70
N SER A 97 -0.57 6.71 1.79
CA SER A 97 0.64 6.95 1.00
C SER A 97 1.84 7.32 1.87
N ASN A 98 1.61 8.14 2.91
CA ASN A 98 2.65 8.53 3.86
C ASN A 98 3.13 7.34 4.69
N GLU A 99 2.21 6.53 5.21
CA GLU A 99 2.53 5.31 5.97
C GLU A 99 3.35 4.32 5.11
N MET A 100 2.95 4.10 3.86
CA MET A 100 3.66 3.20 2.96
C MET A 100 5.07 3.70 2.61
N LEU A 101 5.25 5.01 2.45
CA LEU A 101 6.57 5.60 2.25
C LEU A 101 7.45 5.42 3.49
N GLU A 102 6.92 5.68 4.68
CA GLU A 102 7.63 5.49 5.94
C GLU A 102 8.07 4.04 6.12
N LEU A 103 7.16 3.08 5.89
CA LEU A 103 7.46 1.64 5.96
C LEU A 103 8.52 1.23 4.93
N ARG A 104 8.47 1.78 3.70
CA ARG A 104 9.49 1.50 2.69
C ARG A 104 10.87 2.03 3.12
N PHE A 105 10.94 3.18 3.76
CA PHE A 105 12.20 3.70 4.29
C PHE A 105 12.72 2.84 5.44
N LYS A 106 11.86 2.45 6.39
CA LYS A 106 12.22 1.51 7.46
C LYS A 106 12.73 0.19 6.90
N LEU A 107 12.06 -0.38 5.90
CA LEU A 107 12.51 -1.62 5.26
C LEU A 107 13.94 -1.50 4.71
N LYS A 108 14.27 -0.35 4.12
CA LYS A 108 15.59 -0.07 3.57
C LYS A 108 16.68 0.05 4.64
N GLU A 109 16.33 0.37 5.88
CA GLU A 109 17.28 0.40 7.00
C GLU A 109 17.67 -1.01 7.48
N HIS A 110 16.84 -2.02 7.19
CA HIS A 110 17.05 -3.41 7.63
C HIS A 110 17.65 -4.32 6.57
N VAL A 111 17.91 -3.82 5.36
CA VAL A 111 18.59 -4.59 4.30
C VAL A 111 19.75 -3.80 3.73
N THR A 112 20.79 -4.48 3.31
CA THR A 112 21.92 -3.86 2.61
C THR A 112 21.52 -3.36 1.23
N ARG A 113 22.37 -2.54 0.62
CA ARG A 113 22.13 -2.05 -0.75
C ARG A 113 22.11 -3.20 -1.76
N GLU A 114 22.97 -4.19 -1.57
CA GLU A 114 23.12 -5.35 -2.44
C GLU A 114 21.92 -6.30 -2.32
N GLU A 115 21.41 -6.51 -1.09
CA GLU A 115 20.17 -7.26 -0.85
C GLU A 115 18.97 -6.49 -1.42
N TRP A 116 18.90 -5.18 -1.20
CA TRP A 116 17.85 -4.33 -1.75
C TRP A 116 17.76 -4.44 -3.28
N ALA A 117 18.90 -4.40 -3.98
CA ALA A 117 18.93 -4.51 -5.44
C ALA A 117 18.50 -5.91 -5.96
N GLN A 118 18.67 -6.95 -5.16
CA GLN A 118 18.21 -8.31 -5.50
C GLN A 118 16.72 -8.48 -5.23
N ILE A 119 16.21 -7.92 -4.13
CA ILE A 119 14.80 -8.00 -3.75
C ILE A 119 13.95 -7.07 -4.63
N PHE A 120 14.43 -5.86 -4.93
CA PHE A 120 13.72 -4.85 -5.68
C PHE A 120 14.54 -4.48 -6.92
N ILE A 121 14.28 -5.18 -8.03
CA ILE A 121 14.90 -4.86 -9.32
C ILE A 121 14.44 -3.45 -9.74
N GLU A 122 15.35 -2.47 -9.70
CA GLU A 122 15.09 -1.08 -10.11
C GLU A 122 15.29 -0.83 -11.62
#